data_AF-A0AAN7PPN1-F1
#
_entry.id   AF-A0AAN7PPN1-F1
#
_cell.length_a   1.000
_cell.length_b   1.000
_cell.length_c   1.000
_cell.angle_alpha   90.00
_cell.angle_beta   90.00
_cell.angle_gamma   90.00
#
_symmetry.space_group_name_H-M   'P 1'
#
loop_
_entity.id
_entity.type
_entity.pdbx_description
1 polymer ?
#
loop_
_entity_poly.entity_id
_entity_poly.type
_entity_poly.pdbx_seq_one_letter_code
_entity_poly.pdbx_strand_id
1 'polypeptide(L)'
;MFKVHENSRQPDYLAIVIIYVSGRNDITAVQLWQAVFDTASPPRGGDISVRFQVGGGSGVRWIQPKNAIPGDWKAGATYSIGIQLD
;
A
#
# COMPACT_ATOMS: atom_id res chain seq x y z
N MET A 1 7.45 -1.01 6.50
CA MET A 1 6.86 0.34 6.31
C MET A 1 6.80 0.66 4.82
N PHE A 2 6.13 1.72 4.38
CA PHE A 2 6.34 2.25 3.03
C PHE A 2 6.44 3.78 3.05
N LYS A 3 7.22 4.32 2.13
CA LYS A 3 7.35 5.76 1.89
C LYS A 3 6.70 6.10 0.56
N VAL A 4 5.90 7.16 0.53
CA VAL A 4 5.45 7.76 -0.73
C VAL A 4 6.64 8.49 -1.33
N HIS A 5 6.99 8.16 -2.57
CA HIS A 5 8.13 8.77 -3.25
C HIS A 5 7.95 10.28 -3.39
N GLU A 6 9.04 11.03 -3.31
CA GLU A 6 9.02 12.51 -3.31
C GLU A 6 8.49 13.11 -4.62
N ASN A 7 8.64 12.38 -5.73
CA ASN A 7 8.08 12.76 -7.03
C ASN A 7 6.60 12.35 -7.22
N SER A 8 5.92 11.83 -6.20
CA SER A 8 4.48 11.55 -6.29
C SER A 8 3.69 12.87 -6.35
N ARG A 9 2.64 12.91 -7.18
CA ARG A 9 1.78 14.09 -7.35
C ARG A 9 0.35 13.71 -7.05
N GLN A 10 -0.16 14.07 -5.88
CA GLN A 10 -1.55 13.79 -5.52
C GLN A 10 -2.51 14.67 -6.37
N PRO A 11 -3.58 14.13 -6.98
CA PRO A 11 -4.00 12.73 -7.03
C PRO A 11 -3.47 11.94 -8.26
N ASP A 12 -2.74 12.60 -9.17
CA ASP A 12 -2.46 12.10 -10.52
C ASP A 12 -1.40 10.98 -10.61
N TYR A 13 -0.48 10.90 -9.66
CA TYR A 13 0.65 9.96 -9.72
C TYR A 13 1.11 9.54 -8.33
N LEU A 14 0.94 8.26 -8.00
CA LEU A 14 1.42 7.66 -6.76
C LEU A 14 2.57 6.71 -7.05
N ALA A 15 3.73 6.97 -6.44
CA ALA A 15 4.85 6.04 -6.37
C ALA A 15 5.15 5.70 -4.91
N ILE A 16 5.37 4.43 -4.60
CA ILE A 16 5.65 3.95 -3.25
C ILE A 16 6.95 3.16 -3.22
N VAL A 17 7.72 3.35 -2.16
CA VAL A 17 8.92 2.58 -1.84
C VAL A 17 8.61 1.78 -0.60
N ILE A 18 8.64 0.45 -0.71
CA ILE A 18 8.49 -0.43 0.45
C ILE A 18 9.81 -0.40 1.20
N ILE A 19 9.77 0.12 2.43
CA ILE A 19 10.96 0.27 3.28
C ILE A 19 10.84 -0.67 4.47
N TYR A 20 11.84 -1.52 4.64
CA TYR A 20 11.97 -2.40 5.80
C TYR A 20 10.80 -3.39 5.94
N VAL A 21 11.03 -4.61 5.49
CA VAL A 21 10.11 -5.71 5.73
C VAL A 21 10.90 -6.84 6.37
N SER A 22 10.85 -6.87 7.70
CA SER A 22 11.48 -7.93 8.49
C SER A 22 10.74 -9.24 8.24
N GLY A 23 11.49 -10.31 8.02
CA GLY A 23 10.91 -11.62 7.76
C GLY A 23 11.80 -12.56 6.96
N ARG A 24 11.35 -13.80 6.78
CA ARG A 24 12.04 -14.83 5.98
C ARG A 24 11.59 -14.84 4.51
N ASN A 25 10.44 -14.25 4.24
CA ASN A 25 9.79 -14.34 2.94
C ASN A 25 9.90 -13.01 2.16
N ASP A 26 9.95 -13.11 0.83
CA ASP A 26 10.09 -11.96 -0.08
C ASP A 26 8.73 -11.46 -0.56
N ILE A 27 8.64 -10.17 -0.91
CA ILE A 27 7.45 -9.62 -1.57
C ILE A 27 7.53 -9.90 -3.07
N THR A 28 6.59 -10.69 -3.58
CA THR A 28 6.56 -11.09 -4.99
C THR A 28 5.51 -10.34 -5.82
N ALA A 29 4.52 -9.73 -5.17
CA ALA A 29 3.50 -8.91 -5.83
C ALA A 29 2.89 -7.88 -4.87
N VAL A 30 2.35 -6.80 -5.45
CA VAL A 30 1.62 -5.74 -4.73
C VAL A 30 0.30 -5.49 -5.45
N GLN A 31 -0.77 -5.30 -4.69
CA GLN A 31 -2.06 -4.84 -5.22
C GLN A 31 -2.55 -3.62 -4.47
N LEU A 32 -3.15 -2.70 -5.21
CA LEU A 32 -3.71 -1.43 -4.76
C LEU A 32 -5.15 -1.33 -5.25
N TRP A 33 -6.07 -0.89 -4.40
CA TRP A 33 -7.45 -0.62 -4.79
C TRP A 33 -8.06 0.48 -3.92
N GLN A 34 -9.06 1.17 -4.46
CA GLN A 34 -9.91 2.10 -3.72
C GLN A 34 -11.34 1.56 -3.74
N ALA A 35 -12.14 1.92 -2.74
CA ALA A 35 -13.58 1.67 -2.79
C ALA A 35 -14.18 2.52 -3.92
N VAL A 36 -14.71 1.86 -4.94
CA VAL A 36 -15.40 2.53 -6.05
C VAL A 36 -16.86 2.73 -5.64
N PHE A 37 -17.28 3.98 -5.46
CA PHE A 37 -18.68 4.33 -5.23
C PHE A 37 -19.29 4.84 -6.53
N ASP A 38 -20.31 4.15 -7.04
CA ASP A 38 -21.12 4.66 -8.15
C ASP A 38 -22.16 5.64 -7.59
N THR A 39 -21.88 6.93 -7.70
CA THR A 39 -22.76 8.02 -7.27
C THR A 39 -22.44 9.26 -8.10
N ALA A 40 -23.42 10.15 -8.29
CA ALA A 40 -23.23 11.40 -9.02
C ALA A 40 -22.19 12.36 -8.38
N SER A 41 -21.71 12.05 -7.17
CA SER A 41 -20.65 12.80 -6.48
C SER A 41 -19.83 11.86 -5.60
N PRO A 42 -18.90 11.08 -6.17
CA PRO A 42 -18.10 10.14 -5.39
C PRO A 42 -17.22 10.91 -4.41
N PRO A 43 -17.04 10.41 -3.17
CA PRO A 43 -16.11 11.01 -2.22
C PRO A 43 -14.72 11.05 -2.84
N ARG A 44 -14.17 12.26 -3.01
CA ARG A 44 -12.78 12.41 -3.46
C ARG A 44 -11.85 12.13 -2.29
N GLY A 45 -10.72 11.47 -2.56
CA GLY A 45 -9.76 11.14 -1.51
C GLY A 45 -10.15 9.91 -0.71
N GLY A 46 -10.72 8.89 -1.36
CA GLY A 46 -10.88 7.57 -0.74
C GLY A 46 -9.52 6.94 -0.43
N ASP A 47 -9.42 6.30 0.74
CA ASP A 47 -8.21 5.61 1.14
C ASP A 47 -7.87 4.49 0.16
N ILE A 48 -6.57 4.32 -0.08
CA ILE A 48 -6.03 3.30 -0.95
C ILE A 48 -5.70 2.10 -0.08
N SER A 49 -6.45 1.02 -0.28
CA SER A 49 -6.13 -0.27 0.31
C SER A 49 -4.97 -0.90 -0.46
N VAL A 50 -4.11 -1.60 0.28
CA VAL A 50 -2.94 -2.29 -0.29
C VAL A 50 -2.87 -3.71 0.27
N ARG A 51 -2.35 -4.65 -0.50
CA ARG A 51 -1.92 -5.97 0.01
C ARG A 51 -0.66 -6.42 -0.70
N PHE A 52 0.11 -7.26 -0.01
CA PHE A 52 1.39 -7.77 -0.46
C PHE A 52 1.30 -9.28 -0.59
N GLN A 53 1.75 -9.82 -1.72
CA GLN A 53 2.00 -11.24 -1.84
C GLN A 53 3.39 -11.49 -1.31
N VAL A 54 3.50 -12.49 -0.45
CA VAL A 54 4.72 -12.88 0.21
C VAL A 54 5.01 -14.31 -0.17
N GLY A 55 6.21 -14.58 -0.67
CA GLY A 55 6.65 -15.88 -1.14
C GLY A 55 7.96 -16.31 -0.50
N GLY A 56 8.06 -17.61 -0.19
CA GLY A 56 9.29 -18.22 0.32
C GLY A 56 9.20 -19.74 0.30
N GLY A 57 10.00 -20.40 1.13
CA GLY A 57 10.12 -21.88 1.13
C GLY A 57 8.82 -22.65 1.39
N SER A 58 7.81 -22.00 1.97
CA SER A 58 6.50 -22.59 2.30
C SER A 58 5.38 -22.25 1.30
N GLY A 59 5.69 -21.59 0.19
CA GLY A 59 4.70 -21.15 -0.81
C GLY A 59 4.37 -19.65 -0.73
N VAL A 60 3.25 -19.25 -1.33
CA VAL A 60 2.82 -17.85 -1.45
C VAL A 60 1.55 -17.56 -0.66
N ARG A 61 1.48 -16.39 -0.03
CA ARG A 61 0.29 -15.90 0.68
C ARG A 61 0.10 -14.40 0.53
N TRP A 62 -1.14 -13.92 0.64
CA TRP A 62 -1.45 -12.50 0.66
C TRP A 62 -1.56 -11.98 2.09
N ILE A 63 -0.90 -10.86 2.38
CA ILE A 63 -1.01 -10.13 3.65
C ILE A 63 -1.52 -8.72 3.37
N GLN A 64 -2.60 -8.35 4.07
CA GLN A 64 -3.20 -7.03 4.00
C GLN A 64 -2.89 -6.26 5.30
N PRO A 65 -2.32 -5.04 5.23
CA PRO A 65 -2.18 -4.16 6.38
C PRO A 65 -3.52 -3.80 6.98
N LYS A 66 -3.53 -3.50 8.28
CA LYS A 66 -4.71 -2.90 8.93
C LYS A 66 -4.95 -1.46 8.48
N ASN A 67 -3.88 -0.72 8.18
CA ASN A 67 -3.95 0.68 7.80
C ASN A 67 -3.89 0.83 6.27
N ALA A 68 -4.84 1.56 5.71
CA ALA A 68 -4.82 1.99 4.31
C ALA A 68 -3.91 3.22 4.13
N ILE A 69 -3.57 3.53 2.88
CA ILE A 69 -2.91 4.80 2.54
C ILE A 69 -4.01 5.88 2.52
N PRO A 70 -3.88 6.98 3.28
CA PRO A 70 -4.88 8.04 3.27
C PRO A 70 -5.10 8.58 1.86
N GLY A 71 -6.34 8.84 1.46
CA GLY A 71 -6.60 9.41 0.12
C GLY A 71 -6.00 10.81 -0.09
N ASP A 72 -5.60 11.48 1.00
CA ASP A 72 -4.90 12.75 1.03
C ASP A 72 -3.38 12.65 1.24
N TRP A 73 -2.80 11.48 0.93
CA TRP A 73 -1.38 11.16 1.11
C TRP A 73 -0.43 12.26 0.60
N LYS A 74 0.73 12.37 1.27
CA LYS A 74 1.74 13.39 0.96
C LYS A 74 3.00 12.77 0.38
N ALA A 75 3.54 13.41 -0.65
CA ALA A 75 4.84 13.04 -1.20
C ALA A 75 5.92 13.10 -0.09
N GLY A 76 6.80 12.10 -0.05
CA GLY A 76 7.83 11.98 0.98
C GLY A 76 7.36 11.42 2.33
N ALA A 77 6.05 11.33 2.58
CA ALA A 77 5.53 10.82 3.85
C ALA A 77 5.75 9.30 4.00
N THR A 78 5.97 8.87 5.24
CA THR A 78 6.12 7.46 5.59
C THR A 78 4.90 6.98 6.36
N TYR A 79 4.39 5.81 5.97
CA TYR A 79 3.23 5.18 6.58
C TYR A 79 3.60 3.79 7.10
N SER A 80 3.14 3.49 8.31
CA SER A 80 3.32 2.17 8.91
C SER A 80 2.17 1.25 8.54
N ILE A 81 2.52 0.14 7.90
CA ILE A 81 1.59 -0.92 7.49
C ILE A 81 1.42 -2.01 8.55
N GLY A 82 2.22 -2.01 9.62
CA GLY A 82 2.08 -2.99 10.72
C GLY A 82 2.16 -4.46 10.27
N ILE A 83 2.85 -4.76 9.17
CA ILE A 83 3.06 -6.11 8.66
C ILE A 83 4.41 -6.65 9.12
N GLN A 84 4.43 -7.91 9.55
CA GLN A 84 5.62 -8.74 9.74
C GLN A 84 5.56 -9.91 8.72
N LEU A 85 6.68 -10.18 8.01
CA LEU A 85 6.76 -11.22 6.98
C LEU A 85 7.38 -12.52 7.53
N ASP A 86 6.79 -13.09 8.58
CA ASP A 86 7.26 -14.39 9.09
C ASP A 86 7.04 -15.53 8.09
#